data_AF-R6ZAV7-F1
#
_entry.id   AF-R6ZAV7-F1
#
_cell.length_a   1.000
_cell.length_b   1.000
_cell.length_c   1.000
_cell.angle_alpha   90.00
_cell.angle_beta   90.00
_cell.angle_gamma   90.00
#
_symmetry.space_group_name_H-M   'P 1'
#
loop_
_entity.id
_entity.type
_entity.pdbx_description
1 polymer ?
#
loop_
_entity_poly.entity_id
_entity_poly.type
_entity_poly.pdbx_seq_one_letter_code
_entity_poly.pdbx_strand_id
1 'polypeptide(L)' 'MKPDLYHNASGVRDPVAAKAIREADRQPDNVENAIRRMKTIAGWHDCEVVGRIALRDKKTGRVWP' A
#
# COMPACT_ATOMS: atom_id res chain seq x y z
N MET A 1 -0.57 -19.79 -17.73
CA MET A 1 0.53 -19.14 -16.98
C MET A 1 -0.03 -17.84 -16.42
N LYS A 2 0.06 -17.56 -15.12
CA LYS A 2 -0.36 -16.24 -14.60
C LYS A 2 0.57 -15.19 -15.26
N PRO A 3 0.05 -14.08 -15.79
CA PRO A 3 0.91 -13.04 -16.33
C PRO A 3 1.82 -12.54 -15.21
N ASP A 4 3.14 -12.60 -15.43
CA ASP A 4 4.06 -11.99 -14.49
C ASP A 4 4.04 -10.47 -14.69
N LEU A 5 4.31 -9.72 -13.62
CA LEU A 5 4.29 -8.24 -13.64
C LEU A 5 5.29 -7.65 -14.64
N TYR A 6 6.27 -8.44 -15.09
CA TYR A 6 7.36 -7.99 -15.93
C TYR A 6 7.08 -8.14 -17.42
N HIS A 7 5.98 -8.76 -17.83
CA HIS A 7 5.60 -8.87 -19.23
C HIS A 7 4.27 -8.14 -19.47
N ASN A 8 4.23 -7.38 -20.57
CA ASN A 8 3.00 -6.72 -20.99
C ASN A 8 1.99 -7.72 -21.57
N ALA A 9 0.81 -7.23 -21.98
CA ALA A 9 -0.28 -8.07 -22.50
C ALA A 9 0.11 -8.90 -23.74
N SER A 10 1.13 -8.46 -24.51
CA SER A 10 1.67 -9.18 -25.66
C SER A 10 2.74 -10.22 -25.28
N GLY A 11 3.03 -10.38 -23.99
CA GLY A 11 4.05 -11.32 -23.49
C GLY A 11 5.48 -10.83 -23.65
N VAL A 12 5.70 -9.54 -23.89
CA VAL A 12 7.05 -8.95 -24.02
C VAL A 12 7.47 -8.34 -22.69
N ARG A 13 8.72 -8.57 -22.29
CA ARG A 13 9.27 -8.02 -21.06
C ARG A 13 9.24 -6.49 -21.09
N ASP A 14 8.52 -5.88 -20.15
CA ASP A 14 8.33 -4.45 -20.02
C ASP A 14 8.64 -3.99 -18.57
N PRO A 15 9.91 -3.68 -18.28
CA PRO A 15 10.31 -3.22 -16.95
C PRO A 15 9.76 -1.82 -16.61
N VAL A 16 9.37 -1.03 -17.61
CA VAL A 16 8.82 0.32 -17.40
C VAL A 16 7.38 0.21 -16.91
N ALA A 17 6.56 -0.62 -17.57
CA ALA A 17 5.20 -0.92 -17.11
C ALA A 17 5.21 -1.54 -15.71
N ALA A 18 6.11 -2.50 -15.47
CA ALA A 18 6.28 -3.12 -14.16
C ALA A 18 6.60 -2.09 -13.06
N LYS A 19 7.50 -1.13 -13.34
CA LYS A 19 7.84 -0.06 -12.41
C LYS A 19 6.66 0.89 -12.18
N ALA A 20 5.97 1.30 -13.23
CA ALA A 20 4.82 2.19 -13.13
C ALA A 20 3.70 1.59 -12.26
N ILE A 21 3.40 0.29 -12.44
CA ILE A 21 2.43 -0.42 -11.62
C ILE A 21 2.89 -0.45 -10.15
N ARG A 22 4.16 -0.76 -9.89
CA ARG A 22 4.70 -0.76 -8.51
C ARG A 22 4.60 0.59 -7.82
N GLU A 23 4.94 1.67 -8.53
CA GLU A 23 4.83 3.02 -7.97
C GLU A 23 3.35 3.42 -7.75
N ALA A 24 2.45 3.02 -8.67
CA ALA A 24 1.01 3.26 -8.51
C ALA A 24 0.39 2.45 -7.36
N ASP A 25 0.92 1.26 -7.07
CA ASP A 25 0.50 0.41 -5.95
C ASP A 25 1.24 0.67 -4.65
N ARG A 26 2.26 1.53 -4.66
CA ARG A 26 2.98 1.92 -3.47
C ARG A 26 2.05 2.69 -2.53
N GLN A 27 1.97 2.22 -1.28
CA GLN A 27 1.25 2.93 -0.24
C GLN A 27 1.87 4.33 -0.06
N PRO A 28 1.05 5.39 -0.05
CA PRO A 28 1.57 6.74 0.10
C PRO A 28 1.97 7.01 1.56
N ASP A 29 3.02 7.81 1.74
CA ASP A 29 3.66 8.06 3.04
C ASP A 29 2.68 8.57 4.10
N ASN A 30 1.65 9.32 3.71
CA ASN A 30 0.65 9.82 4.65
C ASN A 30 -0.13 8.70 5.34
N VAL A 31 -0.40 7.60 4.63
CA VAL A 31 -1.11 6.44 5.16
C VAL A 31 -0.21 5.65 6.10
N GLU A 32 1.04 5.40 5.70
CA GLU A 32 2.04 4.73 6.54
C GLU A 32 2.26 5.50 7.85
N ASN A 33 2.44 6.81 7.75
CA ASN A 33 2.64 7.69 8.91
C ASN A 33 1.42 7.69 9.85
N ALA A 34 0.20 7.65 9.31
CA ALA A 34 -1.01 7.58 10.12
C ALA A 34 -1.11 6.24 10.89
N ILE A 35 -0.82 5.11 10.23
CA ILE A 35 -0.76 3.78 10.86
C ILE A 35 0.26 3.77 12.01
N ARG A 36 1.47 4.30 11.76
CA ARG A 36 2.51 4.39 12.79
C ARG A 36 2.04 5.19 14.00
N ARG A 37 1.42 6.36 13.79
CA ARG A 37 0.91 7.20 14.88
C ARG A 37 -0.18 6.53 15.69
N MET A 38 -1.13 5.84 15.05
CA MET A 38 -2.17 5.09 15.77
C MET A 38 -1.60 4.00 16.65
N LYS A 39 -0.60 3.24 16.15
CA LYS A 39 0.11 2.24 16.96
C LYS A 39 0.86 2.87 18.14
N THR A 40 1.52 4.00 17.92
CA THR A 40 2.20 4.74 18.99
C THR A 40 1.23 5.20 20.08
N ILE A 41 0.08 5.78 19.70
CA ILE A 41 -0.94 6.24 20.65
C ILE A 41 -1.51 5.06 21.45
N ALA A 42 -1.77 3.91 20.83
CA ALA A 42 -2.19 2.72 21.56
C ALA A 42 -1.15 2.31 22.61
N GLY A 43 0.13 2.29 22.23
CA GLY A 43 1.23 1.95 23.13
C GLY A 43 1.40 2.94 24.31
N TRP A 44 1.00 4.21 24.16
CA TRP A 44 1.00 5.17 25.27
C TRP A 44 -0.03 4.86 26.36
N HIS A 45 -1.01 4.03 26.06
CA HIS A 45 -2.08 3.65 26.98
C HIS A 45 -2.02 2.16 27.36
N ASP A 46 -0.85 1.53 27.23
CA ASP A 46 -0.66 0.09 27.48
C ASP A 46 -1.61 -0.79 26.66
N CYS A 47 -2.03 -0.31 25.49
CA CYS A 47 -2.90 -1.00 24.55
C CYS A 47 -2.12 -1.40 23.28
N GLU A 48 -2.63 -2.41 22.57
CA GLU A 48 -2.10 -2.84 21.28
C GLU A 48 -3.19 -2.80 20.20
N VAL A 49 -2.79 -2.49 18.97
CA VAL A 49 -3.64 -2.71 17.79
C VAL A 49 -3.57 -4.18 17.39
N VAL A 50 -4.58 -4.96 17.81
CA VAL A 50 -4.65 -6.42 17.57
C VAL A 50 -5.05 -6.80 16.14
N GLY A 51 -5.54 -5.86 15.34
CA GLY A 51 -6.07 -6.09 14.01
C GLY A 51 -5.37 -5.29 12.92
N ARG A 52 -5.74 -5.55 11.66
CA ARG A 52 -5.25 -4.79 10.51
C ARG A 52 -5.93 -3.41 10.45
N ILE A 53 -5.13 -2.34 10.38
CA ILE A 53 -5.64 -0.98 10.26
C ILE A 53 -5.85 -0.64 8.78
N ALA A 54 -7.09 -0.57 8.34
CA ALA A 54 -7.43 -0.05 7.02
C ALA A 54 -7.68 1.47 7.05
N LEU A 55 -7.04 2.21 6.16
CA LEU A 55 -7.19 3.65 6.02
C LEU A 55 -7.68 4.04 4.63
N ARG A 56 -8.65 4.94 4.57
CA ARG A 56 -9.05 5.58 3.32
C ARG A 56 -8.24 6.85 3.11
N ASP A 57 -7.49 6.92 2.02
CA ASP A 57 -6.94 8.19 1.56
C ASP A 57 -8.09 9.07 1.06
N LYS A 58 -8.36 10.18 1.76
CA LYS A 58 -9.45 11.10 1.42
C LYS A 58 -9.25 11.80 0.06
N LYS A 59 -8.01 11.89 -0.43
CA LYS A 59 -7.71 12.52 -1.72
C LYS A 59 -8.09 11.61 -2.89
N THR A 60 -7.70 10.35 -2.83
CA THR A 60 -7.87 9.38 -3.92
C THR A 60 -9.10 8.48 -3.75
N GLY A 61 -9.68 8.42 -2.55
CA GLY A 61 -10.76 7.49 -2.19
C GLY A 61 -10.28 6.04 -1.99
N ARG A 62 -9.02 5.73 -2.29
CA ARG A 62 -8.44 4.39 -2.16
C ARG A 62 -8.37 3.97 -0.69
N VAL A 63 -8.73 2.73 -0.43
CA VAL A 63 -8.56 2.09 0.89
C VAL A 63 -7.25 1.30 0.87
N TRP A 64 -6.40 1.60 1.83
CA TRP A 64 -5.12 0.96 2.07
C TRP A 64 -5.24 0.08 3.31
N PRO A 65 -5.12 -1.25 3.16
CA PRO A 65 -5.23 -2.17 4.27
C PRO A 65 -3.92 -2.28 5.07
#